data_AF-A0A963J8K3-F1
#
_entry.id   AF-A0A963J8K3-F1
#
_cell.length_a   1.000
_cell.length_b   1.000
_cell.length_c   1.000
_cell.angle_alpha   90.00
_cell.angle_beta   90.00
_cell.angle_gamma   90.00
#
_symmetry.space_group_name_H-M   'P 1'
#
loop_
_entity.id
_entity.type
_entity.pdbx_description
1 polymer ?
#
loop_
_entity_poly.entity_id
_entity_poly.type
_entity_poly.pdbx_seq_one_letter_code
_entity_poly.pdbx_strand_id
1 'polypeptide(L)' 'MKNIAEIAARLQGYDPEALHAAQVTAFLEQLVQPVQECETVELHAALGRVLASDVVSPISVPPHDNSAMDG' A
#
# COMPACT_ATOMS: atom_id res chain seq x y z
N MET A 1 -11.47 -11.30 12.81
CA MET A 1 -10.32 -11.80 12.04
C MET A 1 -10.68 -13.19 11.54
N LYS A 2 -10.61 -13.44 10.23
CA LYS A 2 -10.71 -14.82 9.72
C LYS A 2 -9.38 -15.50 9.97
N ASN A 3 -9.38 -16.69 10.54
CA ASN A 3 -8.14 -17.42 10.80
C ASN A 3 -7.64 -18.11 9.51
N ILE A 4 -6.35 -18.46 9.45
CA ILE A 4 -5.74 -19.10 8.27
C ILE A 4 -6.49 -20.39 7.89
N ALA A 5 -6.99 -21.16 8.86
CA ALA A 5 -7.71 -22.39 8.62
C ALA A 5 -9.06 -22.16 7.90
N GLU A 6 -9.79 -21.10 8.25
CA GLU A 6 -11.06 -20.71 7.58
C GLU A 6 -10.83 -20.26 6.14
N ILE A 7 -9.71 -19.59 5.86
CA ILE A 7 -9.39 -19.12 4.51
C ILE A 7 -8.91 -20.31 3.67
N ALA A 8 -8.02 -21.15 4.20
CA ALA A 8 -7.51 -22.36 3.53
C ALA A 8 -8.60 -23.42 3.28
N ALA A 9 -9.59 -23.56 4.16
CA ALA A 9 -10.72 -24.46 3.96
C ALA A 9 -11.55 -24.12 2.70
N ARG A 10 -11.52 -22.87 2.23
CA ARG A 10 -12.20 -22.46 0.97
C ARG A 10 -11.44 -22.90 -0.29
N LEU A 11 -10.20 -23.35 -0.14
CA LEU A 11 -9.41 -23.99 -1.21
C LEU A 11 -9.44 -25.52 -1.16
N GLN A 12 -9.94 -26.14 -0.09
CA GLN A 12 -9.98 -27.60 0.02
C GLN A 12 -10.93 -28.18 -1.06
N GLY A 13 -10.34 -28.93 -1.99
CA GLY A 13 -11.04 -29.56 -3.11
C GLY A 13 -10.73 -28.97 -4.49
N TYR A 14 -9.83 -27.98 -4.58
CA TYR A 14 -9.41 -27.41 -5.86
C TYR A 14 -8.32 -28.23 -6.56
N ASP A 15 -8.42 -28.37 -7.88
CA ASP A 15 -7.40 -28.98 -8.73
C ASP A 15 -6.19 -28.02 -8.86
N PRO A 16 -4.97 -28.44 -8.49
CA PRO A 16 -3.75 -27.61 -8.60
C PRO A 16 -3.49 -27.06 -10.00
N GLU A 17 -3.94 -27.75 -11.06
CA GLU A 17 -3.76 -27.35 -12.46
C GLU A 17 -4.84 -26.34 -12.93
N ALA A 18 -5.87 -26.07 -12.11
CA ALA A 18 -7.02 -25.23 -12.47
C ALA A 18 -7.06 -23.85 -11.80
N LEU A 19 -6.08 -23.51 -10.92
CA LEU A 19 -6.03 -22.20 -10.28
C LEU A 19 -5.39 -21.16 -11.20
N HIS A 20 -6.20 -20.22 -11.70
CA HIS A 20 -5.67 -19.06 -12.41
C HIS A 20 -4.85 -18.18 -11.45
N ALA A 21 -3.75 -17.61 -11.95
CA ALA A 21 -2.85 -16.76 -11.16
C ALA A 21 -3.58 -15.65 -10.37
N ALA A 22 -4.62 -15.05 -10.96
CA ALA A 22 -5.45 -14.05 -10.29
C ALA A 22 -6.16 -14.58 -9.03
N GLN A 23 -6.62 -15.84 -9.04
CA GLN A 23 -7.26 -16.47 -7.88
C GLN A 23 -6.24 -16.75 -6.77
N VAL A 24 -5.01 -17.13 -7.13
CA VAL A 24 -3.90 -17.31 -6.19
C VAL A 24 -3.56 -15.98 -5.51
N THR A 25 -3.40 -14.91 -6.28
CA THR A 25 -3.11 -13.57 -5.74
C THR A 25 -4.20 -13.11 -4.78
N ALA A 26 -5.48 -13.21 -5.19
CA ALA A 26 -6.61 -12.81 -4.34
C ALA A 26 -6.75 -13.65 -3.06
N PHE A 27 -6.30 -14.91 -3.09
CA PHE A 27 -6.23 -15.75 -1.90
C PHE A 27 -5.10 -15.32 -0.96
N LEU A 28 -3.89 -15.10 -1.49
CA LEU A 28 -2.74 -14.67 -0.70
C LEU A 28 -2.97 -13.30 -0.03
N GLU A 29 -3.63 -12.38 -0.74
CA GLU A 29 -4.02 -11.07 -0.19
C GLU A 29 -4.94 -11.18 1.04
N GLN A 30 -5.77 -12.23 1.13
CA GLN A 30 -6.64 -12.46 2.30
C GLN A 30 -5.89 -13.02 3.51
N LEU A 31 -4.69 -13.59 3.30
CA LEU A 31 -3.88 -14.19 4.36
C LEU A 31 -2.93 -13.20 5.04
N VAL A 32 -2.65 -12.07 4.40
CA VAL A 32 -1.71 -11.06 4.90
C VAL A 32 -2.46 -9.86 5.46
N GLN A 33 -1.86 -9.20 6.44
CA GLN A 33 -2.31 -7.89 6.90
C GLN A 33 -1.20 -6.89 6.59
N PRO A 34 -1.53 -5.66 6.15
CA PRO A 34 -0.55 -4.61 6.00
C PRO A 34 0.17 -4.36 7.33
N VAL A 35 1.49 -4.14 7.26
CA VAL A 35 2.28 -3.75 8.42
C VAL A 35 1.75 -2.41 8.95
N GLN A 36 1.45 -2.36 10.25
CA GLN A 36 0.91 -1.16 10.91
C GLN A 36 2.00 -0.36 11.65
N GLU A 37 3.15 -0.98 11.88
CA GLU A 37 4.29 -0.34 12.53
C GLU A 37 4.85 0.75 11.62
N CYS A 38 5.09 1.92 12.21
CA CYS A 38 5.57 3.10 11.50
C CYS A 38 6.76 3.68 12.26
N GLU A 39 7.69 4.26 11.51
CA GLU A 39 8.80 5.03 12.05
C GLU A 39 8.92 6.36 11.30
N THR A 40 9.39 7.39 11.99
CA THR A 40 9.74 8.66 11.37
C THR A 40 11.23 8.65 11.04
N VAL A 41 11.56 8.91 9.79
CA VAL A 41 12.94 8.92 9.29
C VAL A 41 13.25 10.23 8.60
N GLU A 42 14.53 10.57 8.51
CA GLU A 42 15.01 11.71 7.72
C GLU A 42 14.72 11.51 6.23
N LEU A 43 14.50 12.62 5.51
CA LEU A 43 14.11 12.60 4.09
C LEU A 43 15.08 11.80 3.20
N HIS A 44 16.38 11.90 3.46
CA HIS A 44 17.42 11.19 2.70
C HIS A 44 17.33 9.67 2.85
N ALA A 45 16.73 9.17 3.94
CA ALA A 45 16.53 7.75 4.20
C ALA A 45 15.14 7.24 3.76
N ALA A 46 14.28 8.12 3.24
CA ALA A 46 12.90 7.78 2.86
C ALA A 46 12.79 7.12 1.47
N LEU A 47 13.84 7.16 0.64
CA LEU A 47 13.79 6.59 -0.71
C LEU A 47 13.47 5.09 -0.68
N GLY A 48 12.41 4.68 -1.39
CA GLY A 48 11.95 3.29 -1.47
C GLY A 48 11.08 2.82 -0.31
N ARG A 49 10.77 3.69 0.66
CA ARG A 49 9.82 3.40 1.75
C ARG A 49 8.39 3.76 1.36
N VAL A 50 7.42 3.21 2.10
CA VAL A 50 5.98 3.49 1.93
C VAL A 50 5.55 4.53 2.97
N LEU A 51 4.78 5.53 2.55
CA LEU A 51 4.21 6.52 3.47
C LEU A 51 3.20 5.87 4.41
N ALA A 52 3.35 6.16 5.70
CA ALA A 52 2.40 5.72 6.73
C ALA A 52 1.09 6.52 6.72
N SER A 53 1.14 7.76 6.22
CA SER A 53 0.00 8.68 6.16
C SER A 53 0.15 9.64 4.99
N ASP A 54 -0.95 10.27 4.58
CA ASP A 54 -0.96 11.30 3.54
C ASP A 54 -0.04 12.47 3.90
N VAL A 55 0.62 13.04 2.88
CA VAL A 55 1.44 14.25 3.01
C VAL A 55 0.61 15.44 2.54
N VAL A 56 0.19 16.27 3.49
CA VAL A 56 -0.59 17.48 3.23
C VAL A 56 0.32 18.70 3.29
N SER A 57 0.28 19.55 2.27
CA SER A 57 1.06 20.80 2.27
C SER A 57 0.57 21.72 3.40
N PRO A 58 1.45 22.21 4.28
CA PRO A 58 1.04 23.16 5.33
C PRO A 58 0.88 24.59 4.79
N ILE A 59 1.27 24.85 3.54
CA ILE A 59 1.30 26.18 2.92
C ILE A 59 0.84 26.14 1.46
N SER A 60 0.38 27.28 0.95
CA SER A 60 0.20 27.49 -0.49
C SER A 60 1.56 27.62 -1.19
N VAL A 61 1.69 27.01 -2.36
CA VAL A 61 2.90 27.10 -3.20
C VAL A 61 2.49 27.40 -4.65
N PRO A 62 2.74 28.62 -5.16
CA PRO A 62 3.38 29.75 -4.47
C PRO A 62 2.48 30.33 -3.35
N PRO A 63 3.07 30.99 -2.34
CA PRO A 63 2.31 31.54 -1.22
C PRO A 63 1.56 32.83 -1.56
N HIS A 64 1.91 33.47 -2.67
CA HIS A 64 1.31 34.70 -3.18
C HIS A 64 1.48 34.75 -4.70
N ASP A 65 0.75 35.65 -5.35
CA ASP A 65 0.90 35.90 -6.78
C ASP A 65 2.34 36.32 -7.10
N ASN A 66 2.88 35.81 -8.21
CA ASN A 66 4.20 36.16 -8.72
C ASN A 66 4.18 36.25 -10.25
N SER A 67 4.98 37.15 -10.82
CA SER A 67 5.15 37.19 -12.28
C SER A 67 5.99 36.01 -12.74
N ALA A 68 5.58 35.35 -13.82
CA ALA A 68 6.35 34.29 -14.45
C ALA A 68 7.44 34.83 -15.40
N MET A 69 7.33 36.10 -15.79
CA MET A 69 8.17 36.75 -16.80
C MET A 69 8.51 38.18 -16.38
N ASP A 70 9.58 38.72 -16.96
CA ASP A 70 9.86 40.15 -16.94
C ASP A 70 8.90 40.88 -17.89
N GLY A 71 8.48 42.10 -17.53
CA GLY A 71 7.53 42.92 -18.28
C GLY A 71 8.14 43.68 -19.45
#